data_AF-A0A3N5Q314-F1
#
_entry.id   AF-A0A3N5Q314-F1
#
_cell.length_a   1.000
_cell.length_b   1.000
_cell.length_c   1.000
_cell.angle_alpha   90.00
_cell.angle_beta   90.00
_cell.angle_gamma   90.00
#
_symmetry.space_group_name_H-M   'P 1'
#
loop_
_entity.id
_entity.type
_entity.pdbx_description
1 polymer ?
#
loop_
_entity_poly.entity_id
_entity_poly.type
_entity_poly.pdbx_seq_one_letter_code
_entity_poly.pdbx_strand_id
1 'polypeptide(L)'
;MFATSGDVTVATLSLAADPFTGPTTGTITLAGTPLSDTNAVGGTMAKFFIKTGGTTTNVTGTVGTSGSDINFSGGVVVTAGDTVQLTSFTITCPTGP
;
A
#
# COMPACT_ATOMS: atom_id res chain seq x y z
N MET A 1 -6.84 5.52 13.02
CA MET A 1 -7.64 4.42 12.42
C MET A 1 -7.06 3.11 12.94
N PHE A 2 -7.86 2.28 13.61
CA PHE A 2 -7.39 1.11 14.38
C PHE A 2 -7.48 -0.17 13.54
N ALA A 3 -6.44 -1.00 13.61
CA ALA A 3 -6.54 -2.39 13.18
C ALA A 3 -7.40 -3.14 14.21
N THR A 4 -8.54 -3.69 13.80
CA THR A 4 -9.39 -4.52 14.67
C THR A 4 -8.95 -5.97 14.55
N SER A 5 -9.26 -6.80 15.56
CA SER A 5 -8.94 -8.24 15.54
C SER A 5 -9.53 -9.02 14.35
N GLY A 6 -10.43 -8.42 13.56
CA GLY A 6 -10.98 -9.00 12.33
C GLY A 6 -10.26 -8.57 11.05
N ASP A 7 -9.28 -7.67 11.11
CA ASP A 7 -8.51 -7.27 9.93
C ASP A 7 -7.51 -8.40 9.58
N VAL A 8 -7.74 -9.08 8.46
CA VAL A 8 -6.85 -10.12 7.91
C VAL A 8 -6.01 -9.52 6.80
N THR A 9 -4.72 -9.90 6.73
CA THR A 9 -3.85 -9.47 5.64
C THR A 9 -4.27 -10.18 4.35
N VAL A 10 -4.77 -9.42 3.39
CA VAL A 10 -5.22 -9.93 2.08
C VAL A 10 -4.05 -10.15 1.13
N ALA A 11 -3.07 -9.24 1.13
CA ALA A 11 -1.86 -9.32 0.31
C ALA A 11 -0.69 -8.62 1.02
N THR A 12 0.54 -9.07 0.76
CA THR A 12 1.77 -8.48 1.30
C THR A 12 2.73 -8.15 0.17
N LEU A 13 3.06 -6.87 0.02
CA LEU A 13 4.04 -6.41 -0.96
C LEU A 13 5.31 -5.95 -0.24
N SER A 14 6.44 -6.59 -0.54
CA SER A 14 7.73 -6.21 0.03
C SER A 14 8.27 -4.96 -0.66
N LEU A 15 8.53 -3.93 0.14
CA LEU A 15 9.19 -2.71 -0.31
C LEU A 15 10.72 -2.93 -0.34
N ALA A 16 11.42 -2.19 -1.20
CA ALA A 16 12.88 -2.11 -1.15
C ALA A 16 13.37 -1.48 0.17
N ALA A 17 14.66 -1.64 0.50
CA ALA A 17 15.26 -1.05 1.70
C ALA A 17 15.13 0.48 1.72
N ASP A 18 15.31 1.11 0.55
CA ASP A 18 15.07 2.54 0.33
C ASP A 18 13.97 2.70 -0.72
N PRO A 19 12.68 2.58 -0.33
CA PRO A 19 11.57 2.59 -1.29
C PRO A 19 11.23 4.00 -1.79
N PHE A 20 11.76 5.04 -1.14
CA PHE A 20 11.47 6.44 -1.41
C PHE A 20 12.78 7.22 -1.58
N THR A 21 13.50 6.96 -2.67
CA THR A 21 14.70 7.74 -3.04
C THR A 21 14.27 8.98 -3.82
N GLY A 22 13.86 10.03 -3.10
CA GLY A 22 13.31 11.24 -3.71
C GLY A 22 13.52 12.51 -2.89
N PRO A 23 13.16 13.68 -3.44
CA PRO A 23 13.39 14.97 -2.80
C PRO A 23 12.64 15.09 -1.46
N THR A 24 13.21 15.83 -0.51
CA THR A 24 12.63 16.09 0.82
C THR A 24 11.39 17.00 0.78
N THR A 25 11.01 17.49 -0.40
CA THR A 25 9.84 18.33 -0.68
C THR A 25 9.16 17.90 -1.99
N GLY A 26 7.83 18.08 -2.07
CA GLY A 26 7.07 17.75 -3.27
C GLY A 26 6.56 16.31 -3.29
N THR A 27 6.35 15.75 -4.49
CA THR A 27 5.79 14.40 -4.67
C THR A 27 6.92 13.37 -4.75
N ILE A 28 6.94 12.44 -3.81
CA ILE A 28 7.85 11.30 -3.80
C ILE A 28 7.09 10.10 -4.35
N THR A 29 7.67 9.42 -5.35
CA THR A 29 7.09 8.21 -5.93
C THR A 29 7.82 6.99 -5.38
N LEU A 30 7.07 5.92 -5.14
CA LEU A 30 7.62 4.63 -4.74
C LEU A 30 8.54 4.08 -5.84
N ALA A 31 9.77 3.74 -5.47
CA ALA A 31 10.75 3.10 -6.34
C ALA A 31 10.51 1.58 -6.44
N GLY A 32 10.91 0.98 -7.56
CA GLY A 32 10.84 -0.47 -7.76
C GLY A 32 9.44 -1.00 -8.07
N THR A 33 8.53 -0.17 -8.58
CA THR A 33 7.24 -0.62 -9.10
C THR A 33 7.37 -1.16 -10.54
N PRO A 34 6.49 -2.10 -10.97
CA PRO A 34 5.39 -2.69 -10.22
C PRO A 34 5.87 -3.69 -9.16
N LEU A 35 5.26 -3.63 -7.97
CA LEU A 35 5.38 -4.66 -6.95
C LEU A 35 4.17 -5.58 -7.02
N SER A 36 4.35 -6.88 -6.82
CA SER A 36 3.25 -7.85 -6.93
C SER A 36 3.30 -8.90 -5.83
N ASP A 37 2.12 -9.19 -5.28
CA ASP A 37 1.86 -10.42 -4.53
C ASP A 37 1.04 -11.35 -5.42
N THR A 38 1.63 -12.45 -5.88
CA THR A 38 0.97 -13.44 -6.74
C THR A 38 0.25 -14.52 -5.96
N ASN A 39 0.26 -14.47 -4.63
CA ASN A 39 -0.34 -15.46 -3.74
C ASN A 39 -1.17 -14.78 -2.66
N ALA A 40 -2.06 -13.88 -3.08
CA ALA A 40 -2.96 -13.21 -2.14
C ALA A 40 -3.76 -14.24 -1.34
N VAL A 41 -3.96 -13.97 -0.05
CA VAL A 41 -4.74 -14.82 0.86
C VAL A 41 -6.23 -14.76 0.51
N GLY A 42 -6.65 -13.68 -0.15
CA GLY A 42 -8.04 -13.40 -0.52
C GLY A 42 -8.80 -12.63 0.57
N GLY A 43 -9.81 -11.87 0.14
CA GLY A 43 -10.63 -11.01 0.99
C GLY A 43 -10.92 -9.65 0.34
N THR A 44 -11.58 -8.78 1.11
CA THR A 44 -11.89 -7.42 0.66
C THR A 44 -10.89 -6.43 1.25
N MET A 45 -10.17 -5.73 0.38
CA MET A 45 -9.24 -4.67 0.75
C MET A 45 -10.03 -3.41 1.14
N ALA A 46 -9.87 -2.96 2.38
CA ALA A 46 -10.47 -1.70 2.86
C ALA A 46 -9.45 -0.71 3.43
N LYS A 47 -8.27 -1.20 3.83
CA LYS A 47 -7.19 -0.43 4.46
C LYS A 47 -5.84 -0.92 3.95
N PHE A 48 -4.82 -0.07 3.99
CA PHE A 48 -3.43 -0.49 3.82
C PHE A 48 -2.56 -0.04 4.99
N PHE A 49 -1.46 -0.76 5.20
CA PHE A 49 -0.48 -0.49 6.24
C PHE A 49 0.92 -0.57 5.64
N ILE A 50 1.74 0.46 5.83
CA ILE A 50 3.17 0.42 5.52
C ILE A 50 3.92 0.24 6.84
N LYS A 51 4.66 -0.86 6.94
CA LYS A 51 5.39 -1.23 8.16
C LYS A 51 6.90 -1.25 7.93
N THR A 52 7.66 -0.74 8.88
CA THR A 52 9.13 -0.94 8.92
C THR A 52 9.42 -2.20 9.72
N GLY A 53 10.25 -3.09 9.17
CA GLY A 53 10.65 -4.34 9.83
C GLY A 53 9.49 -5.30 10.13
N GLY A 54 8.33 -5.13 9.49
CA GLY A 54 7.14 -5.96 9.69
C GLY A 54 6.37 -5.70 11.00
N THR A 55 6.89 -4.86 11.90
CA THR A 55 6.36 -4.67 13.26
C THR A 55 5.73 -3.29 13.46
N THR A 56 6.41 -2.23 13.03
CA THR A 56 5.96 -0.85 13.27
C THR A 56 5.22 -0.30 12.07
N THR A 57 3.94 0.03 12.23
CA THR A 57 3.14 0.73 11.23
C THR A 57 3.52 2.21 11.20
N ASN A 58 4.01 2.70 10.06
CA ASN A 58 4.35 4.11 9.85
C ASN A 58 3.25 4.86 9.10
N VAL A 59 2.60 4.19 8.15
CA VAL A 59 1.55 4.80 7.32
C VAL A 59 0.35 3.88 7.33
N THR A 60 -0.82 4.49 7.49
CA THR A 60 -2.12 3.84 7.32
C THR A 60 -2.97 4.70 6.42
N GLY A 61 -3.73 4.07 5.55
CA GLY A 61 -4.73 4.78 4.76
C GLY A 61 -5.81 3.85 4.25
N THR A 62 -6.66 4.43 3.43
CA THR A 62 -7.82 3.78 2.82
C THR A 62 -7.48 3.23 1.44
N VAL A 63 -8.08 2.09 1.12
CA VAL A 63 -8.04 1.53 -0.24
C VAL A 63 -9.45 1.46 -0.79
N GLY A 64 -9.58 1.79 -2.07
CA GLY A 64 -10.85 1.82 -2.77
C GLY A 64 -10.65 1.69 -4.27
N THR A 65 -11.70 1.96 -5.03
CA THR A 65 -11.62 2.04 -6.50
C THR A 65 -11.55 3.49 -7.00
N SER A 66 -11.92 4.46 -6.16
CA SER A 66 -11.82 5.90 -6.43
C SER A 66 -11.84 6.70 -5.11
N GLY A 67 -11.25 7.90 -5.12
CA GLY A 67 -11.29 8.85 -4.01
C GLY A 67 -10.61 8.39 -2.71
N SER A 68 -9.87 7.28 -2.75
CA SER A 68 -9.12 6.73 -1.61
C SER A 68 -7.64 7.06 -1.74
N ASP A 69 -6.89 6.86 -0.65
CA ASP A 69 -5.44 7.08 -0.63
C ASP A 69 -4.70 6.16 -1.64
N ILE A 70 -5.16 4.91 -1.77
CA ILE A 70 -4.75 3.98 -2.83
C ILE A 70 -5.98 3.51 -3.59
N ASN A 71 -5.94 3.59 -4.92
CA ASN A 71 -7.05 3.19 -5.78
C ASN A 71 -6.67 1.97 -6.64
N PHE A 72 -7.44 0.90 -6.53
CA PHE A 72 -7.31 -0.31 -7.34
C PHE A 72 -8.24 -0.26 -8.55
N SER A 73 -7.68 -0.41 -9.74
CA SER A 73 -8.44 -0.48 -10.99
C SER A 73 -9.17 -1.81 -11.18
N GLY A 74 -8.64 -2.91 -10.61
CA GLY A 74 -9.21 -4.25 -10.69
C GLY A 74 -10.33 -4.54 -9.67
N GLY A 75 -10.68 -3.57 -8.83
CA GLY A 75 -11.59 -3.77 -7.70
C GLY A 75 -10.88 -4.03 -6.38
N VAL A 76 -11.65 -4.08 -5.29
CA VAL A 76 -11.13 -4.28 -3.92
C VAL A 76 -11.34 -5.69 -3.39
N VAL A 77 -12.05 -6.54 -4.12
CA VAL A 77 -12.26 -7.94 -3.77
C VAL A 77 -11.18 -8.77 -4.46
N VAL A 78 -10.41 -9.51 -3.67
CA VAL A 78 -9.30 -10.34 -4.13
C VAL A 78 -9.63 -11.79 -3.78
N THR A 79 -9.48 -12.70 -4.72
CA THR A 79 -9.63 -14.14 -4.48
C THR A 79 -8.29 -14.72 -4.00
N ALA A 80 -8.33 -15.80 -3.21
CA ALA A 80 -7.12 -16.50 -2.85
C ALA A 80 -6.37 -16.97 -4.11
N GLY A 81 -5.08 -16.66 -4.21
CA GLY A 81 -4.25 -16.96 -5.39
C GLY A 81 -4.28 -15.91 -6.51
N ASP A 82 -5.04 -14.82 -6.35
CA ASP A 82 -4.98 -13.70 -7.29
C ASP A 82 -3.66 -12.94 -7.15
N THR A 83 -3.31 -12.21 -8.22
CA THR A 83 -2.19 -11.28 -8.22
C THR A 83 -2.65 -9.88 -7.85
N VAL A 84 -2.18 -9.37 -6.72
CA VAL A 84 -2.33 -7.96 -6.33
C VAL A 84 -1.08 -7.21 -6.75
N GLN A 85 -1.22 -6.25 -7.66
CA GLN A 85 -0.12 -5.45 -8.18
C GLN A 85 -0.26 -3.98 -7.78
N LEU A 86 0.82 -3.42 -7.22
CA LEU A 86 0.97 -2.00 -6.97
C LEU A 86 1.87 -1.39 -8.05
N THR A 87 1.26 -0.63 -8.97
CA THR A 87 1.94 -0.02 -10.12
C THR A 87 2.60 1.32 -9.81
N SER A 88 2.00 2.09 -8.91
CA SER A 88 2.50 3.41 -8.50
C SER A 88 1.95 3.77 -7.13
N PHE A 89 2.77 4.40 -6.32
CA PHE A 89 2.34 5.01 -5.07
C PHE A 89 3.10 6.31 -4.88
N THR A 90 2.38 7.39 -4.55
CA THR A 90 2.96 8.72 -4.40
C THR A 90 2.60 9.30 -3.04
N ILE A 91 3.58 9.85 -2.34
CA ILE A 91 3.37 10.62 -1.12
C ILE A 91 3.75 12.07 -1.43
N THR A 92 2.86 13.01 -1.11
CA THR A 92 3.19 14.44 -1.15
C THR A 92 3.73 14.86 0.21
N CYS A 93 5.01 15.24 0.25
CA CYS A 93 5.60 15.88 1.42
C CYS A 93 5.29 17.38 1.37
N PRO A 94 4.65 17.97 2.40
CA PRO A 94 4.44 19.40 2.44
C PRO A 94 5.79 20.13 2.39
N THR A 95 5.87 21.18 1.58
CA THR A 95 7.01 22.10 1.64
C THR A 95 7.03 22.70 3.05
N GLY A 96 8.11 22.49 3.80
CA GLY A 96 8.28 23.09 5.13
C GLY A 96 8.19 24.62 5.07
N PRO A 97 7.88 25.28 6.21
CA PRO A 97 7.71 26.73 6.31
C PRO A 97 8.96 27.52 5.90
#